data_AF-A0A7C0ZK69-F1
#
_entry.id   AF-A0A7C0ZK69-F1
#
_cell.length_a   1.000
_cell.length_b   1.000
_cell.length_c   1.000
_cell.angle_alpha   90.00
_cell.angle_beta   90.00
_cell.angle_gamma   90.00
#
_symmetry.space_group_name_H-M   'P 1'
#
loop_
_entity.id
_entity.type
_entity.pdbx_description
1 polymer ?
#
loop_
_entity_poly.entity_id
_entity_poly.type
_entity_poly.pdbx_seq_one_letter_code
_entity_poly.pdbx_strand_id
1 'polypeptide(L)'
;FNLLDAAVSGIKDAVDAGLSPVKVNMVLMKGINDDQVWEMVDFARRNGLILQLIELESFHGRLEEVYLRRHLDLSGIEEELERRAVRVVVREVHHRRKYILPEGVEVEVVKPMHNTEFCKYCNRLRVTSDGRLKPCLFRDDNLVDILGPMRRGASEADLKELFLEAVRKRKPYFT
;
A
#
# COMPACT_ATOMS: atom_id res chain seq x y z
N PHE A 1 0.08 -23.81 -10.06
CA PHE A 1 0.26 -23.12 -11.35
C PHE A 1 1.39 -22.13 -11.21
N ASN A 2 2.46 -22.28 -11.99
CA ASN A 2 3.51 -21.26 -12.06
C ASN A 2 3.07 -20.22 -13.11
N LEU A 3 2.68 -19.03 -12.65
CA LEU A 3 2.21 -17.92 -13.50
C LEU A 3 3.22 -16.77 -13.54
N LEU A 4 4.46 -17.00 -13.11
CA LEU A 4 5.48 -15.95 -13.02
C LEU A 4 5.75 -15.31 -14.38
N ASP A 5 5.98 -16.12 -15.41
CA ASP A 5 6.29 -15.62 -16.75
C ASP A 5 5.13 -14.78 -17.32
N ALA A 6 3.89 -15.22 -17.09
CA ALA A 6 2.71 -14.47 -17.50
C ALA A 6 2.59 -13.13 -16.76
N ALA A 7 2.87 -13.11 -15.45
CA ALA A 7 2.87 -11.88 -14.66
C ALA A 7 3.96 -10.90 -15.11
N VAL A 8 5.18 -11.40 -15.35
CA VAL A 8 6.30 -10.60 -15.85
C VAL A 8 6.02 -10.07 -17.25
N SER A 9 5.42 -10.86 -18.14
CA SER A 9 4.97 -10.41 -19.45
C SER A 9 3.95 -9.28 -19.34
N GLY A 10 2.91 -9.45 -18.51
CA GLY A 10 1.88 -8.43 -18.33
C GLY A 10 2.42 -7.11 -17.76
N ILE A 11 3.47 -7.15 -16.93
CA ILE A 11 4.17 -5.95 -16.47
C ILE A 11 4.83 -5.21 -17.64
N LYS A 12 5.53 -5.93 -18.52
CA LYS A 12 6.18 -5.34 -19.70
C LYS A 12 5.16 -4.79 -20.68
N ASP A 13 4.11 -5.56 -20.96
CA ASP A 13 3.01 -5.13 -21.84
C ASP A 13 2.34 -3.85 -21.33
N ALA A 14 2.18 -3.69 -20.01
CA ALA A 14 1.65 -2.47 -19.41
C ALA A 14 2.58 -1.26 -19.61
N VAL A 15 3.88 -1.46 -19.47
CA VAL A 15 4.89 -0.41 -19.75
C VAL A 15 4.87 -0.03 -21.23
N ASP A 16 4.91 -1.01 -22.12
CA ASP A 16 4.92 -0.80 -23.58
C ASP A 16 3.63 -0.13 -24.09
N ALA A 17 2.50 -0.43 -23.45
CA ALA A 17 1.22 0.24 -23.70
C ALA A 17 1.15 1.68 -23.16
N GLY A 18 2.19 2.15 -22.45
CA GLY A 18 2.24 3.50 -21.90
C GLY A 18 1.46 3.71 -20.60
N LEU A 19 1.13 2.64 -19.85
CA LEU A 19 0.48 2.71 -18.53
C LEU A 19 1.48 3.14 -17.45
N SER A 20 2.12 4.30 -17.65
CA SER A 20 3.18 4.82 -16.78
C SER A 20 2.62 5.78 -15.73
N PRO A 21 3.09 5.71 -14.47
CA PRO A 21 4.08 4.75 -13.97
C PRO A 21 3.46 3.38 -13.60
N VAL A 22 4.15 2.30 -13.96
CA VAL A 22 3.84 0.94 -13.48
C VAL A 22 4.53 0.70 -12.14
N LYS A 23 3.82 0.08 -11.19
CA LYS A 23 4.32 -0.20 -9.84
C LYS A 23 4.29 -1.69 -9.54
N VAL A 24 5.38 -2.21 -8.99
CA VAL A 24 5.44 -3.56 -8.43
C VAL A 24 5.43 -3.46 -6.92
N ASN A 25 4.48 -4.15 -6.29
CA ASN A 25 4.36 -4.21 -4.83
C ASN A 25 4.91 -5.54 -4.34
N MET A 26 5.88 -5.49 -3.45
CA MET A 26 6.53 -6.66 -2.86
C MET A 26 6.34 -6.63 -1.35
N VAL A 27 5.52 -7.55 -0.83
CA VAL A 27 5.46 -7.78 0.61
C VAL A 27 6.69 -8.59 1.00
N LEU A 28 7.51 -8.05 1.89
CA LEU A 28 8.72 -8.71 2.37
C LEU A 28 8.39 -9.66 3.51
N MET A 29 8.89 -10.89 3.39
CA MET A 29 8.65 -11.98 4.32
C MET A 29 9.98 -12.68 4.64
N LYS A 30 10.33 -12.70 5.92
CA LYS A 30 11.58 -13.29 6.43
C LYS A 30 11.70 -14.79 6.08
N GLY A 31 12.85 -15.17 5.53
CA GLY A 31 13.17 -16.52 5.09
C GLY A 31 12.30 -17.00 3.92
N ILE A 32 11.77 -16.09 3.12
CA ILE A 32 10.97 -16.39 1.92
C ILE A 32 11.48 -15.59 0.72
N ASN A 33 11.58 -14.26 0.84
CA ASN A 33 11.98 -13.36 -0.25
C ASN A 33 12.78 -12.14 0.22
N ASP A 34 13.21 -12.13 1.48
CA ASP A 34 13.98 -11.05 2.10
C ASP A 34 15.40 -10.90 1.52
N ASP A 35 15.93 -11.94 0.89
CA ASP A 35 17.18 -11.94 0.14
C ASP A 35 17.03 -11.36 -1.28
N GLN A 36 15.80 -11.21 -1.79
CA GLN A 36 15.53 -10.79 -3.17
C GLN A 36 15.35 -9.27 -3.35
N VAL A 37 15.48 -8.48 -2.28
CA VAL A 37 15.23 -7.03 -2.30
C VAL A 37 16.00 -6.33 -3.42
N TRP A 38 17.32 -6.57 -3.51
CA TRP A 38 18.18 -5.89 -4.48
C TRP A 38 18.01 -6.41 -5.89
N GLU A 39 17.66 -7.69 -6.05
CA GLU A 39 17.27 -8.25 -7.35
C GLU A 39 16.00 -7.56 -7.88
N MET A 40 15.02 -7.32 -7.00
CA MET A 40 13.79 -6.62 -7.35
C MET A 40 14.01 -5.13 -7.64
N VAL A 41 14.96 -4.49 -6.96
CA VAL A 41 15.38 -3.11 -7.30
C VAL A 41 15.97 -3.07 -8.71
N ASP A 42 16.86 -4.01 -9.05
CA ASP A 42 17.43 -4.09 -10.39
C ASP A 42 16.39 -4.46 -11.46
N PHE A 43 15.46 -5.34 -11.14
CA PHE A 43 14.32 -5.66 -12.02
C PHE A 43 13.47 -4.41 -12.29
N ALA A 44 13.16 -3.62 -11.25
CA ALA A 44 12.41 -2.38 -11.41
C ALA A 44 13.16 -1.37 -12.27
N ARG A 45 14.47 -1.21 -12.04
CA ARG A 45 15.35 -0.35 -12.86
C ARG A 45 15.32 -0.74 -14.33
N ARG A 46 15.55 -2.01 -14.65
CA ARG A 46 15.61 -2.52 -16.03
C ARG A 46 14.31 -2.38 -16.82
N ASN A 47 13.18 -2.33 -16.13
CA ASN A 47 11.85 -2.30 -16.75
C ASN A 47 11.13 -0.96 -16.54
N GLY A 48 11.81 0.08 -16.03
CA GLY A 48 11.20 1.40 -15.83
C GLY A 48 10.05 1.42 -14.80
N LEU A 49 10.13 0.57 -13.77
CA LEU A 49 9.10 0.38 -12.76
C LEU A 49 9.43 1.15 -11.48
N ILE A 50 8.40 1.42 -10.68
CA ILE A 50 8.56 1.83 -9.28
C ILE A 50 8.38 0.58 -8.40
N LEU A 51 9.36 0.28 -7.55
CA LEU A 51 9.25 -0.80 -6.56
C LEU A 51 8.65 -0.26 -5.26
N GLN A 52 7.64 -0.94 -4.73
CA GLN A 52 7.12 -0.69 -3.39
C GLN A 52 7.44 -1.89 -2.50
N LEU A 53 8.33 -1.69 -1.53
CA LEU A 53 8.61 -2.67 -0.48
C LEU A 53 7.59 -2.47 0.64
N ILE A 54 6.83 -3.51 0.95
CA ILE A 54 5.74 -3.46 1.92
C ILE A 54 6.09 -4.35 3.10
N GLU A 55 6.05 -3.77 4.28
CA GLU A 55 6.19 -4.52 5.53
C GLU A 55 4.98 -5.43 5.71
N LEU A 56 5.23 -6.70 6.04
CA LEU A 56 4.17 -7.67 6.30
C LEU A 56 3.26 -7.15 7.42
N GLU A 57 1.95 -7.16 7.19
CA GLU A 57 0.94 -6.64 8.12
C GLU A 57 0.27 -7.79 8.90
N SER A 58 -0.11 -7.54 10.15
CA SER A 58 -1.02 -8.42 10.91
C SER A 58 -2.45 -7.90 10.75
N PHE A 59 -3.39 -8.75 10.32
CA PHE A 59 -4.75 -8.32 10.01
C PHE A 59 -5.75 -8.84 11.05
N HIS A 60 -6.02 -8.07 12.09
CA HIS A 60 -7.05 -8.38 13.11
C HIS A 60 -6.93 -9.81 13.71
N GLY A 61 -5.71 -10.22 14.09
CA GLY A 61 -5.45 -11.60 14.59
C GLY A 61 -5.48 -12.69 13.51
N ARG A 62 -5.93 -12.36 12.29
CA ARG A 62 -5.76 -13.22 11.12
C ARG A 62 -4.32 -13.08 10.65
N LEU A 63 -3.67 -14.22 10.40
CA LEU A 63 -2.25 -14.32 10.03
C LEU A 63 -1.27 -13.95 11.14
N GLU A 64 -1.69 -13.90 12.41
CA GLU A 64 -0.79 -13.55 13.52
C GLU A 64 0.41 -14.50 13.64
N GLU A 65 0.20 -15.81 13.47
CA GLU A 65 1.29 -16.79 13.44
C GLU A 65 2.27 -16.53 12.27
N VAL A 66 1.75 -16.17 11.09
CA VAL A 66 2.57 -15.84 9.92
C VAL A 66 3.35 -14.57 10.17
N TYR A 67 2.71 -13.54 10.72
CA TYR A 67 3.35 -12.28 11.09
C TYR A 67 4.47 -12.54 12.10
N LEU A 68 4.21 -13.24 13.21
CA LEU A 68 5.23 -13.54 14.23
C LEU A 68 6.44 -14.31 13.68
N ARG A 69 6.23 -15.19 12.70
CA ARG A 69 7.31 -15.98 12.09
C ARG A 69 8.04 -15.29 10.95
N ARG A 70 7.35 -14.45 10.18
CA ARG A 70 7.79 -13.96 8.87
C ARG A 70 7.90 -12.44 8.79
N HIS A 71 7.47 -11.70 9.82
CA HIS A 71 7.68 -10.26 9.89
C HIS A 71 9.17 -9.93 9.89
N LEU A 72 9.49 -8.83 9.23
CA LEU A 72 10.82 -8.25 9.13
C LEU A 72 10.65 -6.73 9.23
N ASP A 73 11.32 -6.09 10.19
CA ASP A 73 11.41 -4.63 10.19
C ASP A 73 12.29 -4.18 9.02
N LEU A 74 11.75 -3.27 8.22
CA LEU A 74 12.42 -2.73 7.04
C LEU A 74 13.40 -1.59 7.34
N SER A 75 13.59 -1.20 8.61
CA SER A 75 14.50 -0.10 9.01
C SER A 75 15.91 -0.27 8.42
N GLY A 76 16.48 -1.48 8.46
CA GLY A 76 17.81 -1.73 7.88
C GLY A 76 17.86 -1.59 6.35
N ILE A 77 16.75 -1.90 5.66
CA ILE A 77 16.62 -1.68 4.21
C ILE A 77 16.46 -0.19 3.92
N GLU A 78 15.67 0.54 4.70
CA GLU A 78 15.53 2.00 4.58
C GLU A 78 16.87 2.71 4.76
N GLU A 79 17.68 2.30 5.73
CA GLU A 79 19.02 2.85 5.93
C GLU A 79 19.94 2.61 4.72
N GLU A 80 19.89 1.41 4.12
CA GLU A 80 20.69 1.13 2.92
C GLU A 80 20.18 1.88 1.69
N LEU A 81 18.85 2.01 1.54
CA LEU A 81 18.24 2.84 0.50
C LEU A 81 18.63 4.31 0.66
N GLU A 82 18.60 4.85 1.88
CA GLU A 82 19.02 6.22 2.19
C GLU A 82 20.51 6.43 1.86
N ARG A 83 21.38 5.48 2.22
CA ARG A 83 22.82 5.52 1.87
C ARG A 83 23.06 5.54 0.36
N ARG A 84 22.26 4.80 -0.41
CA ARG A 84 22.41 4.69 -1.87
C ARG A 84 21.68 5.79 -2.65
N ALA A 85 20.70 6.44 -2.06
CA ALA A 85 19.84 7.37 -2.75
C ALA A 85 20.59 8.64 -3.21
N VAL A 86 20.35 9.05 -4.44
CA VAL A 86 20.76 10.37 -4.93
C VAL A 86 19.79 11.47 -4.48
N ARG A 87 18.54 11.09 -4.17
CA ARG A 87 17.51 11.98 -3.66
C ARG A 87 16.47 11.18 -2.89
N VAL A 88 15.97 11.74 -1.78
CA VAL A 88 14.82 11.21 -1.04
C VAL A 88 13.69 12.21 -1.09
N VAL A 89 12.48 11.74 -1.40
CA VAL A 89 11.26 12.55 -1.46
C VAL A 89 10.25 11.98 -0.47
N VAL A 90 9.63 12.86 0.31
CA VAL A 90 8.55 12.48 1.21
C VAL A 90 7.21 12.81 0.55
N ARG A 91 6.32 11.82 0.47
CA ARG A 91 4.98 11.99 -0.12
C ARG A 91 4.01 12.52 0.92
N GLU A 92 3.06 13.35 0.50
CA GLU A 92 1.98 13.81 1.37
C GLU A 92 1.15 12.64 1.93
N VAL A 93 0.76 11.70 1.06
CA VAL A 93 -0.03 10.54 1.46
C VAL A 93 0.85 9.57 2.24
N HIS A 94 0.44 9.31 3.49
CA HIS A 94 1.09 8.41 4.45
C HIS A 94 2.48 8.86 4.91
N HIS A 95 2.91 10.08 4.59
CA HIS A 95 4.28 10.56 4.84
C HIS A 95 5.36 9.59 4.33
N ARG A 96 5.03 8.85 3.27
CA ARG A 96 5.87 7.76 2.78
C ARG A 96 7.10 8.29 2.08
N ARG A 97 8.27 7.75 2.43
CA ARG A 97 9.53 8.03 1.75
C ARG A 97 9.60 7.29 0.41
N LYS A 98 10.13 8.00 -0.58
CA LYS A 98 10.52 7.51 -1.89
C LYS A 98 12.00 7.80 -2.07
N TYR A 99 12.77 6.75 -2.28
CA TYR A 99 14.20 6.78 -2.52
C TYR A 99 14.44 6.73 -4.02
N ILE A 100 15.09 7.75 -4.56
CA ILE A 100 15.56 7.76 -5.95
C ILE A 100 17.01 7.33 -5.91
N LEU A 101 17.30 6.17 -6.49
CA LEU A 101 18.65 5.60 -6.56
C LEU A 101 19.35 6.04 -7.86
N PRO A 102 20.65 5.77 -8.04
CA PRO A 102 21.34 5.97 -9.31
C PRO A 102 20.59 5.31 -10.47
N GLU A 103 20.78 5.85 -11.68
CA GLU A 103 20.07 5.41 -12.89
C GLU A 103 18.54 5.61 -12.84
N GLY A 104 18.03 6.32 -11.83
CA GLY A 104 16.66 6.83 -11.79
C GLY A 104 15.60 5.86 -11.25
N VAL A 105 15.98 4.68 -10.76
CA VAL A 105 15.01 3.75 -10.16
C VAL A 105 14.44 4.31 -8.86
N GLU A 106 13.12 4.21 -8.72
CA GLU A 106 12.38 4.67 -7.55
C GLU A 106 11.96 3.49 -6.67
N VAL A 107 12.28 3.56 -5.39
CA VAL A 107 11.85 2.58 -4.37
C VAL A 107 11.04 3.32 -3.30
N GLU A 108 9.82 2.88 -3.01
CA GLU A 108 9.02 3.35 -1.88
C GLU A 108 8.96 2.27 -0.79
N VAL A 109 9.03 2.68 0.47
CA VAL A 109 8.87 1.76 1.63
C VAL A 109 7.53 2.02 2.31
N VAL A 110 6.74 0.96 2.53
CA VAL A 110 5.40 1.01 3.11
C VAL A 110 5.40 0.27 4.45
N LYS A 111 5.41 1.05 5.55
CA LYS A 111 5.41 0.56 6.95
C LYS A 111 4.19 1.07 7.72
N PRO A 112 3.04 0.38 7.62
CA PRO A 112 1.80 0.84 8.25
C PRO A 112 1.61 0.33 9.68
N MET A 113 2.25 -0.79 10.04
CA MET A 113 2.13 -1.39 11.36
C MET A 113 2.87 -0.55 12.40
N HIS A 114 2.21 -0.26 13.53
CA HIS A 114 2.76 0.54 14.63
C HIS A 114 3.29 1.93 14.22
N ASN A 115 2.80 2.46 13.10
CA ASN A 115 3.22 3.75 12.54
C ASN A 115 2.07 4.76 12.60
N THR A 116 2.04 5.55 13.67
CA THR A 116 1.02 6.59 13.86
C THR A 116 1.14 7.73 12.85
N GLU A 117 2.34 7.98 12.33
CA GLU A 117 2.57 8.99 11.30
C GLU A 117 1.92 8.58 9.98
N PHE A 118 2.10 7.33 9.55
CA PHE A 118 1.42 6.77 8.37
C PHE A 118 -0.09 6.98 8.45
N CYS A 119 -0.69 6.67 9.61
CA CYS A 119 -2.12 6.79 9.81
C CYS A 119 -2.58 8.25 9.89
N LYS A 120 -1.80 9.14 10.52
CA LYS A 120 -2.05 10.59 10.59
C LYS A 120 -2.19 11.19 9.19
N TYR A 121 -1.29 10.85 8.28
CA TYR A 121 -1.27 11.32 6.89
C TYR A 121 -2.08 10.46 5.91
N CYS A 122 -2.93 9.56 6.40
CA CYS A 122 -3.85 8.77 5.57
C CYS A 122 -5.14 9.53 5.26
N ASN A 123 -5.39 9.79 3.98
CA ASN A 123 -6.62 10.44 3.48
C ASN A 123 -7.48 9.49 2.63
N ARG A 124 -7.30 8.17 2.76
CA ARG A 124 -8.00 7.17 1.95
C ARG A 124 -9.37 6.80 2.52
N LEU A 125 -10.39 6.90 1.69
CA LEU A 125 -11.71 6.28 1.91
C LEU A 125 -11.87 5.13 0.91
N ARG A 126 -12.43 4.01 1.35
CA ARG A 126 -12.65 2.82 0.51
C ARG A 126 -14.14 2.54 0.38
N VAL A 127 -14.50 1.82 -0.67
CA VAL A 127 -15.82 1.21 -0.82
C VAL A 127 -15.62 -0.31 -0.79
N THR A 128 -16.34 -1.00 0.09
CA THR A 128 -16.34 -2.47 0.13
C THR A 128 -17.14 -3.04 -1.04
N SER A 129 -16.93 -4.32 -1.36
CA SER A 129 -17.68 -4.99 -2.43
C SER A 129 -19.19 -5.07 -2.18
N ASP A 130 -19.62 -5.03 -0.92
CA ASP A 130 -21.04 -4.94 -0.52
C ASP A 130 -21.56 -3.50 -0.41
N GLY A 131 -20.78 -2.50 -0.83
CA GLY A 131 -21.25 -1.13 -1.01
C GLY A 131 -21.28 -0.29 0.28
N ARG A 132 -20.33 -0.51 1.19
CA ARG A 132 -20.15 0.32 2.39
C ARG A 132 -18.89 1.18 2.27
N LEU A 133 -18.96 2.40 2.78
CA LEU A 133 -17.79 3.25 2.97
C LEU A 133 -16.96 2.70 4.14
N LYS A 134 -15.67 2.46 3.90
CA LYS A 134 -14.71 1.91 4.86
C LYS A 134 -13.58 2.94 5.09
N PRO A 135 -13.62 3.70 6.21
CA PRO A 135 -12.65 4.76 6.49
C PRO A 135 -11.25 4.25 6.83
N CYS A 136 -11.10 3.00 7.29
CA CYS A 136 -9.81 2.40 7.59
C CYS A 136 -9.75 0.96 7.07
N LEU A 137 -8.60 0.57 6.49
CA LEU A 137 -8.37 -0.80 6.03
C LEU A 137 -8.47 -1.79 7.21
N PHE A 138 -7.95 -1.40 8.36
CA PHE A 138 -7.82 -2.19 9.58
C PHE A 138 -8.94 -1.97 10.60
N ARG A 139 -10.13 -1.54 10.18
CA ARG A 139 -11.28 -1.45 11.09
C ARG A 139 -12.56 -1.88 10.39
N ASP A 140 -13.32 -2.74 11.05
CA ASP A 140 -14.64 -3.17 10.60
C ASP A 140 -15.78 -2.64 11.48
N ASP A 141 -15.47 -1.87 12.53
CA ASP A 141 -16.45 -1.32 13.47
C ASP A 141 -17.01 0.05 13.05
N ASN A 142 -16.55 0.61 11.94
CA ASN A 142 -16.81 1.99 11.55
C ASN A 142 -17.29 2.17 10.10
N LEU A 143 -17.85 1.13 9.49
CA LEU A 143 -18.41 1.18 8.15
C LEU A 143 -19.70 2.02 8.10
N VAL A 144 -19.99 2.59 6.94
CA VAL A 144 -21.24 3.31 6.66
C VAL A 144 -21.87 2.74 5.39
N ASP A 145 -23.11 2.26 5.46
CA ASP A 145 -23.86 1.78 4.29
C ASP A 145 -24.22 2.95 3.38
N ILE A 146 -23.74 2.91 2.14
CA ILE A 146 -24.10 3.90 1.11
C ILE A 146 -24.97 3.28 0.02
N LEU A 147 -24.77 2.00 -0.31
CA LEU A 147 -25.50 1.31 -1.36
C LEU A 147 -26.98 1.11 -1.01
N GLY A 148 -27.31 0.81 0.25
CA GLY A 148 -28.70 0.67 0.69
C GLY A 148 -29.53 1.94 0.49
N PRO A 149 -29.11 3.10 1.04
CA PRO A 149 -29.74 4.39 0.81
C PRO A 149 -29.85 4.75 -0.68
N MET A 150 -28.78 4.58 -1.47
CA MET A 150 -28.81 4.82 -2.92
C MET A 150 -29.92 4.02 -3.61
N ARG A 151 -30.04 2.72 -3.31
CA ARG A 151 -31.07 1.84 -3.89
C ARG A 151 -32.50 2.22 -3.47
N ARG A 152 -32.68 2.90 -2.35
CA ARG A 152 -33.97 3.40 -1.86
C ARG A 152 -34.32 4.80 -2.39
N GLY A 153 -33.50 5.37 -3.28
CA GLY A 153 -33.75 6.69 -3.86
C GLY A 153 -33.32 7.86 -2.97
N ALA A 154 -32.31 7.67 -2.12
CA ALA A 154 -31.72 8.76 -1.35
C ALA A 154 -31.26 9.91 -2.26
N SER A 155 -31.45 11.14 -1.80
CA SER A 155 -31.01 12.34 -2.51
C SER A 155 -29.49 12.52 -2.45
N GLU A 156 -28.93 13.37 -3.31
CA GLU A 156 -27.50 13.72 -3.24
C GLU A 156 -27.10 14.29 -1.87
N ALA A 157 -28.00 15.06 -1.23
CA ALA A 157 -27.78 15.59 0.10
C ALA A 157 -27.66 14.48 1.16
N ASP A 158 -28.51 13.45 1.08
CA ASP A 158 -28.44 12.30 1.98
C ASP A 158 -27.12 11.52 1.78
N LEU A 159 -26.73 11.28 0.53
CA LEU A 159 -25.47 10.57 0.22
C LEU A 159 -24.24 11.37 0.66
N LYS A 160 -24.29 12.70 0.52
CA LYS A 160 -23.24 13.59 1.03
C LYS A 160 -23.11 13.49 2.54
N GLU A 161 -24.22 13.43 3.28
CA GLU A 161 -24.15 13.29 4.74
C GLU A 161 -23.57 11.94 5.15
N LEU A 162 -23.93 10.84 4.47
CA LEU A 162 -23.32 9.52 4.70
C LEU A 162 -21.81 9.51 4.40
N PHE A 163 -21.38 10.21 3.36
CA PHE A 163 -19.96 10.40 3.07
C PHE A 163 -19.26 11.15 4.21
N LEU A 164 -19.84 12.26 4.68
CA LEU A 164 -19.30 13.04 5.80
C LEU A 164 -19.29 12.24 7.11
N GLU A 165 -20.31 11.43 7.36
CA GLU A 165 -20.36 10.48 8.48
C GLU A 165 -19.17 9.52 8.42
N ALA A 166 -18.89 8.91 7.26
CA ALA A 166 -17.75 8.02 7.09
C ALA A 166 -16.41 8.73 7.36
N VAL A 167 -16.26 9.98 6.91
CA VAL A 167 -15.07 10.80 7.20
C VAL A 167 -14.94 11.09 8.70
N ARG A 168 -16.03 11.45 9.39
CA ARG A 168 -16.03 11.70 10.85
C ARG A 168 -15.73 10.43 11.66
N LYS A 169 -16.13 9.27 11.16
CA LYS A 169 -15.82 7.95 11.76
C LYS A 169 -14.38 7.50 11.56
N ARG A 170 -13.57 8.19 10.75
CA ARG A 170 -12.13 7.90 10.64
C ARG A 170 -11.46 8.24 11.97
N LYS A 171 -10.71 7.27 12.50
CA LYS A 171 -9.77 7.49 13.60
C LYS A 171 -8.33 7.61 13.05
N PRO A 172 -7.49 8.48 13.63
CA PRO A 172 -6.14 8.72 13.13
C PRO A 172 -5.15 7.58 13.42
N TYR A 173 -5.59 6.52 14.11
CA TYR A 173 -4.85 5.28 14.33
C TYR A 173 -5.84 4.16 14.65
N PHE A 174 -5.41 2.92 14.43
CA PHE A 174 -6.10 1.72 14.88
C PHE A 174 -5.40 1.19 16.15
N THR A 175 -6.17 0.53 16.99
CA THR A 175 -5.74 -0.11 18.25
C THR A 175 -6.17 -1.55 18.18
#